data_AF-A0A089KCF5-F1
#
_entry.id   AF-A0A089KCF5-F1
#
_cell.length_a   1.000
_cell.length_b   1.000
_cell.length_c   1.000
_cell.angle_alpha   90.00
_cell.angle_beta   90.00
_cell.angle_gamma   90.00
#
_symmetry.space_group_name_H-M   'P 1'
#
loop_
_entity.id
_entity.type
_entity.pdbx_description
1 polymer ?
#
loop_
_entity_poly.entity_id
_entity_poly.type
_entity_poly.pdbx_seq_one_letter_code
_entity_poly.pdbx_strand_id
1 'polypeptide(L)' 'MELLDPRVDFVFKRIFGSENNKDVLLAFLNRIFTEAGEPPLTEIILMNPYTDKDDPLDKQSILMFTPRLLKVN' A
#
# COMPACT_ATOMS: atom_id res chain seq x y z
N MET A 1 21.11 14.08 -3.28
CA MET A 1 20.06 13.08 -2.97
C MET A 1 19.31 12.85 -4.27
N GLU A 2 19.40 11.65 -4.84
CA GLU A 2 18.54 11.28 -5.96
C GLU A 2 17.13 10.98 -5.42
N LEU A 3 16.12 11.53 -6.08
CA LEU A 3 14.73 11.22 -5.78
C LEU A 3 14.42 9.84 -6.38
N LEU A 4 13.94 8.92 -5.55
CA LEU A 4 13.49 7.62 -6.00
C LEU A 4 12.12 7.75 -6.66
N ASP A 5 11.94 7.17 -7.84
CA ASP A 5 10.66 7.18 -8.55
C ASP A 5 9.69 6.18 -7.91
N PRO A 6 8.55 6.62 -7.36
CA PRO A 6 7.58 5.74 -6.71
C PRO A 6 6.86 4.81 -7.69
N ARG A 7 7.00 5.01 -9.01
CA ARG A 7 6.49 4.09 -10.05
C ARG A 7 7.33 2.81 -10.13
N VAL A 8 8.53 2.81 -9.59
CA VAL A 8 9.35 1.60 -9.45
C VAL A 8 8.75 0.75 -8.34
N ASP A 9 8.42 -0.51 -8.64
CA ASP A 9 7.75 -1.45 -7.74
C ASP A 9 8.43 -1.56 -6.35
N PHE A 10 9.76 -1.64 -6.32
CA PHE A 10 10.52 -1.66 -5.08
C PHE A 10 10.32 -0.38 -4.23
N VAL A 11 10.32 0.79 -4.87
CA VAL A 11 10.15 2.08 -4.20
C VAL A 11 8.71 2.19 -3.69
N PHE A 12 7.73 1.76 -4.49
CA PHE A 12 6.34 1.67 -4.08
C PHE A 12 6.17 0.80 -2.83
N LYS A 13 6.72 -0.42 -2.83
CA LYS A 13 6.71 -1.33 -1.68
C LYS A 13 7.41 -0.76 -0.47
N ARG A 14 8.49 -0.01 -0.64
CA ARG A 14 9.18 0.66 0.47
C ARG A 14 8.33 1.75 1.11
N ILE A 15 7.56 2.49 0.30
CA ILE A 15 6.67 3.55 0.79
C ILE A 15 5.41 2.95 1.44
N PHE A 16 4.76 1.99 0.78
CA PHE A 16 3.41 1.52 1.13
C PHE A 16 3.34 0.10 1.72
N GLY A 17 4.39 -0.69 1.58
CA GLY A 17 4.43 -2.09 1.99
C GLY A 17 4.84 -2.33 3.45
N SER A 18 5.05 -1.27 4.23
CA SER A 18 5.35 -1.35 5.65
C SER A 18 4.10 -1.14 6.50
N GLU A 19 3.95 -1.93 7.57
CA GLU A 19 2.91 -1.77 8.59
C GLU A 19 2.88 -0.35 9.19
N ASN A 20 4.04 0.28 9.35
CA ASN A 20 4.16 1.62 9.92
C ASN A 20 3.62 2.73 9.01
N ASN A 21 3.46 2.46 7.71
CA ASN A 21 3.04 3.43 6.70
C ASN A 21 1.63 3.10 6.15
N LYS A 22 0.85 2.28 6.86
CA LYS A 22 -0.51 1.88 6.45
C LYS A 22 -1.46 3.06 6.29
N ASP A 23 -1.30 4.08 7.11
CA ASP A 23 -2.05 5.33 7.07
C ASP A 23 -1.82 6.09 5.75
N VAL A 24 -0.58 6.12 5.27
CA VAL A 24 -0.21 6.75 4.00
C VAL A 24 -0.81 5.98 2.82
N LEU A 25 -0.75 4.64 2.84
CA LEU A 25 -1.42 3.80 1.85
C LEU A 25 -2.95 4.01 1.86
N LEU A 26 -3.54 4.07 3.06
CA LEU A 26 -4.98 4.29 3.23
C LEU A 26 -5.41 5.64 2.67
N ALA A 27 -4.68 6.71 2.98
CA ALA A 27 -4.97 8.05 2.46
C ALA A 27 -4.85 8.11 0.93
N PHE A 28 -3.82 7.48 0.36
CA PHE A 28 -3.64 7.41 -1.08
C PHE A 28 -4.78 6.68 -1.79
N LEU A 29 -5.18 5.50 -1.30
CA LEU A 29 -6.29 4.74 -1.89
C LEU A 29 -7.63 5.46 -1.71
N ASN A 30 -7.88 6.05 -0.55
CA ASN A 30 -9.10 6.82 -0.31
C ASN A 30 -9.24 8.01 -1.26
N ARG A 31 -8.13 8.63 -1.66
CA ARG A 31 -8.15 9.67 -2.68
C ARG A 31 -8.62 9.12 -4.03
N ILE A 32 -8.08 7.99 -4.46
CA ILE A 32 -8.45 7.33 -5.73
C ILE A 32 -9.92 6.88 -5.69
N PHE A 33 -10.36 6.29 -4.58
CA PHE A 33 -11.75 5.83 -4.41
C PHE A 33 -12.73 7.01 -4.47
N THR A 34 -12.40 8.11 -3.77
CA THR A 34 -13.22 9.33 -3.81
C THR A 34 -13.34 9.88 -5.23
N GLU A 35 -12.24 9.89 -5.99
CA GLU A 35 -12.24 10.34 -7.39
C GLU A 35 -13.02 9.37 -8.31
N ALA A 36 -13.06 8.09 -7.97
CA ALA A 36 -13.86 7.08 -8.67
C ALA A 36 -15.34 7.06 -8.24
N GLY A 37 -15.74 7.84 -7.23
CA GLY A 37 -17.10 7.82 -6.66
C GLY A 37 -17.39 6.60 -5.76
N GLU A 38 -16.35 5.90 -5.33
CA GLU A 38 -16.43 4.73 -4.45
C GLU A 38 -16.38 5.14 -2.97
N PRO A 39 -17.02 4.37 -2.06
CA PRO A 39 -16.98 4.66 -0.64
C PRO A 39 -15.56 4.53 -0.07
N PRO A 40 -15.18 5.34 0.93
CA PRO A 40 -13.86 5.29 1.52
C PRO A 40 -13.62 3.97 2.27
N LEU A 41 -12.37 3.53 2.20
CA LEU A 41 -11.79 2.46 3.00
C LEU A 41 -11.61 2.93 4.44
N THR A 42 -11.90 2.03 5.39
CA THR A 42 -11.68 2.27 6.83
C THR A 42 -10.43 1.57 7.37
N GLU A 43 -10.03 0.47 6.73
CA GLU A 43 -8.92 -0.37 7.16
C GLU A 43 -8.28 -1.06 5.95
N ILE A 44 -6.96 -1.25 6.05
CA ILE A 44 -6.16 -2.02 5.10
C ILE A 44 -5.34 -3.04 5.88
N ILE A 45 -5.48 -4.31 5.50
CA ILE A 45 -4.66 -5.39 6.01
C ILE A 45 -3.63 -5.75 4.94
N LEU A 46 -2.34 -5.58 5.25
CA LEU A 46 -1.25 -6.04 4.40
C LEU A 46 -1.05 -7.54 4.64
N MET A 47 -1.08 -8.34 3.58
CA MET A 47 -0.97 -9.80 3.68
C MET A 47 0.44 -10.32 3.37
N ASN A 48 1.28 -9.48 2.78
CA ASN A 48 2.70 -9.76 2.55
C ASN A 48 3.50 -8.45 2.72
N PRO A 49 3.61 -7.92 3.96
CA PRO A 49 4.32 -6.69 4.20
C PRO A 49 5.79 -6.87 3.83
N TYR A 50 6.32 -5.91 3.06
CA TYR A 50 7.73 -5.88 2.70
C TYR A 50 8.56 -5.78 3.99
N THR A 51 9.32 -6.84 4.28
CA THR A 51 10.18 -6.92 5.45
C THR A 51 11.62 -6.80 4.96
N ASP A 52 12.13 -5.58 4.92
CA ASP A 52 13.45 -5.24 4.42
C ASP A 52 14.54 -6.00 5.22
N LYS A 53 15.23 -6.99 4.61
CA LYS A 53 16.67 -7.36 4.77
C LYS A 53 17.12 -8.33 3.66
N ASP A 54 17.88 -7.85 2.67
CA ASP A 54 18.84 -8.65 1.87
C ASP A 54 18.39 -10.01 1.28
N ASP A 55 17.15 -10.19 0.81
CA ASP A 55 16.75 -11.44 0.14
C ASP A 55 16.70 -11.31 -1.40
N PRO A 56 17.64 -11.90 -2.16
CA PRO A 56 17.61 -11.91 -3.63
C PRO A 56 16.42 -12.68 -4.24
N LEU A 57 15.63 -13.42 -3.45
CA LEU A 57 14.37 -14.04 -3.87
C LEU A 57 13.17 -13.08 -3.81
N ASP A 58 13.32 -11.89 -3.21
CA ASP A 58 12.24 -10.91 -3.00
C ASP A 58 11.72 -10.24 -4.29
N LYS A 59 12.36 -10.53 -5.45
CA LYS A 59 11.85 -10.18 -6.78
C LYS A 59 10.46 -10.79 -7.10
N GLN A 60 9.92 -11.65 -6.24
CA GLN A 60 8.61 -12.29 -6.40
C GLN A 60 7.54 -11.84 -5.39
N SER A 61 7.85 -10.94 -4.46
CA SER A 61 6.89 -10.52 -3.43
C SER A 61 5.80 -9.63 -4.04
N ILE A 62 4.57 -10.13 -4.16
CA ILE A 62 3.42 -9.28 -4.52
C ILE A 62 2.91 -8.62 -3.25
N LEU A 63 2.82 -7.28 -3.25
CA LEU A 63 2.13 -6.56 -2.18
C LEU A 63 0.63 -6.77 -2.36
N MET A 64 0.03 -7.59 -1.51
CA MET A 64 -1.41 -7.84 -1.52
C MET A 64 -2.04 -7.23 -0.27
N PHE A 65 -3.16 -6.53 -0.45
CA PHE A 65 -3.92 -5.95 0.65
C PHE A 65 -5.40 -6.25 0.51
N THR A 66 -6.09 -6.34 1.65
CA THR A 66 -7.55 -6.49 1.68
C THR A 66 -8.18 -5.20 2.21
N PRO A 67 -9.02 -4.51 1.40
CA PRO A 67 -9.76 -3.34 1.85
C PRO A 67 -10.98 -3.73 2.68
N ARG A 68 -11.30 -2.92 3.70
CA ARG A 68 -12.64 -2.92 4.33
C ARG A 68 -13.37 -1.62 4.03
N LEU A 69 -14.60 -1.75 3.53
CA LEU A 69 -15.47 -0.63 3.23
C LEU A 69 -16.21 -0.17 4.48
N LEU A 70 -16.45 1.14 4.57
CA LEU A 70 -17.40 1.69 5.52
C LEU A 70 -18.80 1.13 5.21
N LYS A 71 -19.37 0.34 6.12
CA LYS A 71 -20.78 -0.02 6.05
C LYS A 71 -21.61 1.17 6.51
N VAL A 72 -22.32 1.79 5.58
CA VAL A 72 -23.38 2.76 5.90
C VAL A 72 -24.63 1.95 6.26
N ASN A 73 -25.07 2.04 7.51
CA ASN A 73 -26.34 1.47 7.99
C ASN A 73 -27.52 2.38 7.61
#